data_AF-A0A520J913-F1
#
_entry.id   AF-A0A520J913-F1
#
_cell.length_a   1.000
_cell.length_b   1.000
_cell.length_c   1.000
_cell.angle_alpha   90.00
_cell.angle_beta   90.00
_cell.angle_gamma   90.00
#
_symmetry.space_group_name_H-M   'P 1'
#
loop_
_entity.id
_entity.type
_entity.pdbx_description
1 polymer ?
#
loop_
_entity_poly.entity_id
_entity_poly.type
_entity_poly.pdbx_seq_one_letter_code
_entity_poly.pdbx_strand_id
1 'polypeptide(L)'
;MTLRTKAPLLAVSALVSAFGFASTAYADAFYLQAQSARGAGRAFSGEGADTGPDSLWWNPAAIAGIRDGSATLSASAILPKGDVVDTGTLIGRPTFSPTTGRPTGFNYAPVGGNGTSSDPINKGVVPSGAIAYPLTDRIAIGVAVTSPFSFTTNYEANSWARYSADKTRLRTIDIQP
;
A
#
# COMPACT_ATOMS: atom_id res chain seq x y z
N MET A 1 -17.40 43.02 -27.85
CA MET A 1 -16.84 43.05 -26.47
C MET A 1 -17.24 41.79 -25.67
N THR A 2 -17.11 40.59 -26.25
CA THR A 2 -17.75 39.35 -25.72
C THR A 2 -16.77 38.17 -25.52
N LEU A 3 -15.49 38.32 -25.87
CA LEU A 3 -14.46 37.28 -25.72
C LEU A 3 -13.75 37.33 -24.34
N ARG A 4 -13.74 38.48 -23.66
CA ARG A 4 -12.99 38.67 -22.40
C ARG A 4 -13.55 37.89 -21.20
N THR A 5 -14.85 37.58 -21.17
CA THR A 5 -15.49 36.83 -20.08
C THR A 5 -15.60 35.33 -20.36
N LYS A 6 -15.48 34.89 -21.62
CA LYS A 6 -15.59 33.47 -21.99
C LYS A 6 -14.32 32.68 -21.69
N ALA A 7 -13.15 33.28 -21.92
CA ALA A 7 -11.86 32.66 -21.62
C ALA A 7 -11.69 32.27 -20.12
N PRO A 8 -11.98 33.15 -19.14
CA PRO A 8 -11.87 32.77 -17.73
C PRO A 8 -12.91 31.72 -17.31
N LEU A 9 -14.13 31.75 -17.85
CA LEU A 9 -15.14 30.73 -17.59
C LEU A 9 -14.70 29.36 -18.12
N LEU A 10 -14.14 29.32 -19.33
CA LEU A 10 -13.62 28.07 -19.92
C LEU A 10 -12.41 27.54 -19.14
N ALA A 11 -11.55 28.43 -18.64
CA ALA A 11 -10.41 28.07 -17.79
C ALA A 11 -10.86 27.51 -16.43
N VAL A 12 -11.86 28.12 -15.78
CA VAL A 12 -12.43 27.63 -14.52
C VAL A 12 -13.11 26.27 -14.73
N SER A 13 -13.91 26.12 -15.79
CA SER A 13 -14.53 24.83 -16.12
C SER A 13 -13.48 23.74 -16.37
N ALA A 14 -12.42 24.06 -17.12
CA ALA A 14 -11.32 23.14 -17.38
C ALA A 14 -10.57 22.74 -16.09
N LEU A 15 -10.31 23.71 -15.20
CA LEU A 15 -9.74 23.48 -13.87
C LEU A 15 -10.63 22.57 -13.02
N VAL A 16 -11.91 22.88 -12.90
CA VAL A 16 -12.86 22.06 -12.14
C VAL A 16 -12.98 20.65 -12.71
N SER A 17 -12.98 20.48 -14.03
CA SER A 17 -12.96 19.15 -14.64
C SER A 17 -11.63 18.40 -14.41
N ALA A 18 -10.48 19.07 -14.54
CA ALA A 18 -9.18 18.44 -14.38
C ALA A 18 -8.96 17.94 -12.95
N PHE A 19 -9.38 18.72 -11.95
CA PHE A 19 -9.28 18.34 -10.54
C PHE A 19 -10.48 17.51 -10.05
N GLY A 20 -11.65 17.67 -10.63
CA GLY A 20 -12.86 16.90 -10.29
C GLY A 20 -12.83 15.46 -10.78
N PHE A 21 -12.05 15.15 -11.82
CA PHE A 21 -11.84 13.80 -12.34
C PHE A 21 -10.45 13.22 -12.05
N ALA A 22 -9.60 13.94 -11.30
CA ALA A 22 -8.35 13.40 -10.81
C ALA A 22 -8.64 12.31 -9.77
N SER A 23 -8.72 11.07 -10.22
CA SER A 23 -8.79 9.92 -9.31
C SER A 23 -7.41 9.64 -8.72
N THR A 24 -7.38 9.27 -7.44
CA THR A 24 -6.18 8.75 -6.80
C THR A 24 -5.83 7.41 -7.42
N ALA A 25 -4.69 7.32 -8.09
CA ALA A 25 -4.15 6.05 -8.52
C ALA A 25 -3.62 5.30 -7.29
N TYR A 26 -4.36 4.30 -6.82
CA TYR A 26 -3.94 3.43 -5.71
C TYR A 26 -2.86 2.46 -6.19
N ALA A 27 -1.61 2.92 -6.27
CA ALA A 27 -0.45 2.12 -6.63
C ALA A 27 0.37 1.65 -5.41
N ASP A 28 -0.23 1.69 -4.21
CA ASP A 28 0.48 1.35 -2.98
C ASP A 28 0.87 -0.14 -2.90
N ALA A 29 0.13 -1.04 -3.55
CA ALA A 29 0.37 -2.49 -3.55
C ALA A 29 0.61 -3.08 -2.15
N PHE A 30 1.86 -3.10 -1.68
CA PHE A 30 2.29 -3.61 -0.38
C PHE A 30 2.82 -2.52 0.58
N TYR A 31 2.85 -1.26 0.15
CA TYR A 31 3.15 -0.09 0.97
C TYR A 31 1.97 0.23 1.90
N LEU A 32 2.31 0.69 3.10
CA LEU A 32 1.36 1.09 4.12
C LEU A 32 1.64 2.52 4.54
N GLN A 33 0.69 3.42 4.27
CA GLN A 33 0.73 4.81 4.72
C GLN A 33 0.42 4.99 6.21
N ALA A 34 -0.08 3.94 6.87
CA ALA A 34 -0.56 3.94 8.25
C ALA A 34 0.56 4.05 9.30
N GLN A 35 1.27 5.18 9.30
CA GLN A 35 2.41 5.48 10.15
C GLN A 35 2.00 6.17 11.46
N SER A 36 0.85 6.84 11.50
CA SER A 36 0.26 7.42 12.71
C SER A 36 -1.27 7.43 12.65
N ALA A 37 -1.93 7.34 13.80
CA ALA A 37 -3.39 7.48 13.88
C ALA A 37 -3.86 8.90 13.48
N ARG A 38 -3.06 9.93 13.82
CA ARG A 38 -3.31 11.31 13.41
C ARG A 38 -3.35 11.43 11.89
N GLY A 39 -2.38 10.82 11.21
CA GLY A 39 -2.33 10.82 9.76
C GLY A 39 -3.50 10.09 9.13
N ALA A 40 -3.89 8.93 9.68
CA ALA A 40 -5.09 8.23 9.22
C ALA A 40 -6.35 9.11 9.29
N GLY A 41 -6.51 9.90 10.36
CA GLY A 41 -7.62 10.85 10.52
C GLY A 41 -7.65 11.99 9.49
N ARG A 42 -6.51 12.29 8.87
CA ARG A 42 -6.37 13.33 7.82
C ARG A 42 -6.19 12.74 6.42
N ALA A 43 -6.43 11.43 6.25
CA ALA A 43 -6.10 10.70 5.02
C ALA A 43 -4.64 10.94 4.56
N PHE A 44 -3.72 11.00 5.52
CA PHE A 44 -2.29 11.25 5.34
C PHE A 44 -1.94 12.57 4.65
N SER A 45 -2.86 13.54 4.71
CA SER A 45 -2.64 14.87 4.17
C SER A 45 -1.75 15.71 5.10
N GLY A 46 -0.71 16.32 4.53
CA GLY A 46 0.14 17.27 5.23
C GLY A 46 1.15 16.67 6.21
N GLU A 47 1.39 15.35 6.17
CA GLU A 47 2.30 14.68 7.11
C GLU A 47 3.72 15.26 7.11
N GLY A 48 4.23 15.71 5.96
CA GLY A 48 5.56 16.32 5.88
C GLY A 48 5.66 17.74 6.47
N ALA A 49 4.54 18.42 6.71
CA ALA A 49 4.50 19.77 7.28
C ALA A 49 3.98 19.80 8.72
N ASP A 50 3.56 18.66 9.26
CA ASP A 50 3.06 18.55 10.63
C ASP A 50 4.20 18.51 11.65
N THR A 51 3.84 18.67 12.92
CA THR A 51 4.77 18.80 14.05
C THR A 51 4.53 17.73 15.10
N GLY A 52 5.62 17.36 15.78
CA GLY A 52 5.64 16.34 16.82
C GLY A 52 6.06 14.95 16.34
N PRO A 53 6.13 13.99 17.27
CA PRO A 53 6.68 12.66 17.01
C PRO A 53 5.81 11.85 16.02
N ASP A 54 4.51 12.12 15.90
CA ASP A 54 3.60 11.46 14.95
C ASP A 54 4.03 11.58 13.48
N SER A 55 4.76 12.65 13.16
CA SER A 55 5.21 12.95 11.78
C SER A 55 6.71 12.74 11.59
N LEU A 56 7.41 12.22 12.61
CA LEU A 56 8.86 12.04 12.60
C LEU A 56 9.33 11.11 11.46
N TRP A 57 8.57 10.05 11.17
CA TRP A 57 8.85 9.14 10.07
C TRP A 57 8.80 9.86 8.71
N TRP A 58 7.87 10.80 8.54
CA TRP A 58 7.69 11.56 7.29
C TRP A 58 8.70 12.70 7.15
N ASN A 59 9.01 13.39 8.24
CA ASN A 59 9.91 14.54 8.26
C ASN A 59 10.65 14.64 9.61
N PRO A 60 11.99 14.42 9.65
CA PRO A 60 12.79 14.64 10.84
C PRO A 60 12.70 16.07 11.42
N ALA A 61 12.41 17.08 10.59
CA ALA A 61 12.24 18.45 11.05
C ALA A 61 10.92 18.69 11.81
N ALA A 62 10.00 17.71 11.84
CA ALA A 62 8.74 17.81 12.61
C ALA A 62 8.96 17.96 14.12
N ILE A 63 10.14 17.55 14.62
CA ILE A 63 10.55 17.70 16.02
C ILE A 63 11.46 18.92 16.26
N ALA A 64 11.69 19.75 15.25
CA ALA A 64 12.40 21.01 15.43
C ALA A 64 11.58 21.94 16.33
N GLY A 65 12.20 22.40 17.42
CA GLY A 65 11.56 23.34 18.36
C GLY A 65 10.68 22.70 19.43
N ILE A 66 10.69 21.38 19.60
CA ILE A 66 10.08 20.75 20.78
C ILE A 66 10.78 21.24 22.05
N ARG A 67 10.00 21.52 23.11
CA ARG A 67 10.50 22.02 24.40
C ARG A 67 10.60 20.94 25.45
N ASP A 68 9.75 19.93 25.34
CA ASP A 68 9.64 18.81 26.26
C ASP A 68 9.72 17.48 25.51
N GLY A 69 10.09 16.42 26.23
CA GLY A 69 10.03 15.06 25.69
C GLY A 69 8.59 14.68 25.34
N SER A 70 8.39 14.09 24.16
CA SER A 70 7.08 13.66 23.69
C SER A 70 7.16 12.28 23.05
N ALA A 71 6.08 11.51 23.16
CA ALA A 71 5.98 10.19 22.57
C ALA A 71 4.57 9.95 22.02
N THR A 72 4.49 9.12 20.99
CA THR A 72 3.25 8.66 20.39
C THR A 72 3.28 7.16 20.16
N LEU A 73 2.12 6.54 20.30
CA LEU A 73 1.89 5.13 20.03
C LEU A 73 0.52 5.00 19.37
N SER A 74 0.47 4.29 18.25
CA SER A 74 -0.76 4.00 17.52
C SER A 74 -0.75 2.60 16.92
N ALA A 75 -1.94 2.14 16.54
CA ALA A 75 -2.10 0.91 15.79
C ALA A 75 -3.23 1.08 14.78
N SER A 76 -3.00 0.62 13.55
CA SER A 76 -3.99 0.69 12.47
C SER A 76 -4.44 -0.71 12.08
N ALA A 77 -5.76 -0.92 11.98
CA ALA A 77 -6.34 -2.16 11.50
C ALA A 77 -6.50 -2.11 9.97
N ILE A 78 -5.85 -3.05 9.28
CA ILE A 78 -5.91 -3.18 7.82
C ILE A 78 -6.86 -4.34 7.52
N LEU A 79 -8.04 -4.01 6.99
CA LEU A 79 -9.16 -4.93 6.77
C LEU A 79 -9.54 -5.04 5.28
N PRO A 80 -8.66 -5.59 4.42
CA PRO A 80 -8.98 -5.76 3.01
C PRO A 80 -10.10 -6.78 2.84
N LYS A 81 -10.87 -6.61 1.75
CA LYS A 81 -11.90 -7.54 1.31
C LYS A 81 -11.86 -7.61 -0.21
N GLY A 82 -11.93 -8.81 -0.78
CA GLY A 82 -11.90 -8.98 -2.22
C GLY A 82 -11.91 -10.43 -2.66
N ASP A 83 -12.53 -10.67 -3.81
CA ASP A 83 -12.63 -12.00 -4.41
C ASP A 83 -11.80 -12.07 -5.69
N VAL A 84 -11.19 -13.22 -5.93
CA VAL A 84 -10.39 -13.50 -7.12
C VAL A 84 -11.03 -14.65 -7.88
N VAL A 85 -11.61 -14.34 -9.04
CA VAL A 85 -12.41 -15.26 -9.85
C VAL A 85 -11.61 -15.74 -11.06
N ASP A 86 -11.58 -17.06 -11.26
CA ASP A 86 -11.03 -17.66 -12.47
C ASP A 86 -11.92 -17.34 -13.67
N THR A 87 -11.31 -16.84 -14.75
CA THR A 87 -11.99 -16.51 -16.01
C THR A 87 -11.53 -17.44 -17.14
N GLY A 88 -11.23 -18.70 -16.81
CA GLY A 88 -10.84 -19.73 -17.78
C GLY A 88 -9.32 -19.89 -17.91
N THR A 89 -8.60 -19.84 -16.80
CA THR A 89 -7.16 -20.07 -16.75
C THR A 89 -6.82 -21.45 -17.29
N LEU A 90 -5.85 -21.51 -18.21
CA LEU A 90 -5.36 -22.75 -18.80
C LEU A 90 -3.94 -23.03 -18.33
N ILE A 91 -3.64 -24.30 -18.05
CA ILE A 91 -2.29 -24.78 -17.81
C ILE A 91 -1.77 -25.48 -19.07
N GLY A 92 -0.65 -24.97 -19.60
CA GLY A 92 0.07 -25.59 -20.70
C GLY A 92 1.07 -26.62 -20.19
N ARG A 93 0.90 -27.89 -20.58
CA ARG A 93 1.84 -28.96 -20.24
C ARG A 93 2.70 -29.29 -21.46
N PRO A 94 4.04 -29.22 -21.38
CA PRO A 94 4.89 -29.56 -22.50
C PRO A 94 4.70 -31.03 -22.88
N THR A 95 4.51 -31.28 -24.17
CA THR A 95 4.41 -32.63 -24.74
C THR A 95 5.77 -33.03 -25.30
N PHE A 96 6.11 -34.31 -25.16
CA PHE A 96 7.41 -34.84 -25.60
C PHE A 96 7.21 -35.97 -26.59
N SER A 97 8.07 -36.04 -27.60
CA SER A 97 8.10 -37.17 -28.53
C SER A 97 8.56 -38.44 -27.79
N PRO A 98 7.81 -39.56 -27.88
CA PRO A 98 8.19 -40.80 -27.21
C PRO A 98 9.46 -41.44 -27.82
N THR A 99 9.85 -41.06 -29.04
CA THR A 99 11.03 -41.62 -29.73
C THR A 99 12.28 -40.75 -29.60
N THR A 100 12.13 -39.42 -29.55
CA THR A 100 13.28 -38.49 -29.54
C THR A 100 13.45 -37.75 -28.22
N GLY A 101 12.48 -37.81 -27.31
CA GLY A 101 12.48 -37.07 -26.04
C GLY A 101 12.49 -35.54 -26.20
N ARG A 102 12.31 -35.03 -27.43
CA ARG A 102 12.30 -33.59 -27.71
C ARG A 102 10.90 -33.00 -27.48
N PRO A 103 10.81 -31.72 -27.04
CA PRO A 103 9.53 -31.02 -26.95
C PRO A 103 8.84 -30.95 -28.32
N THR A 104 7.56 -31.30 -28.36
CA THR A 104 6.73 -31.25 -29.58
C THR A 104 5.68 -30.15 -29.56
N GLY A 105 5.43 -29.55 -28.39
CA GLY A 105 4.45 -28.49 -28.21
C GLY A 105 3.95 -28.42 -26.76
N PHE A 106 2.78 -27.80 -26.59
CA PHE A 106 2.06 -27.71 -25.33
C PHE A 106 0.63 -28.21 -25.51
N ASN A 107 0.14 -28.99 -24.54
CA ASN A 107 -1.27 -29.30 -24.41
C ASN A 107 -1.88 -28.41 -23.34
N TYR A 108 -2.95 -27.69 -23.68
CA TYR A 108 -3.64 -26.78 -22.76
C TYR A 108 -4.88 -27.44 -22.18
N ALA A 109 -5.04 -27.36 -20.87
CA ALA A 109 -6.24 -27.82 -20.16
C ALA A 109 -6.65 -26.77 -19.11
N PRO A 110 -7.94 -26.68 -18.74
CA PRO A 110 -8.38 -25.83 -17.64
C PRO A 110 -7.66 -26.17 -16.34
N VAL A 111 -7.34 -25.14 -15.56
CA VAL A 111 -6.82 -25.33 -14.20
C VAL A 111 -7.94 -25.83 -13.29
N GLY A 112 -7.73 -26.96 -12.63
CA GLY A 112 -8.70 -27.51 -11.68
C GLY A 112 -8.63 -26.83 -10.31
N GLY A 113 -9.73 -26.87 -9.56
CA GLY A 113 -9.81 -26.32 -8.20
C GLY A 113 -11.08 -25.51 -7.96
N ASN A 114 -11.12 -24.85 -6.81
CA ASN A 114 -12.09 -23.81 -6.54
C ASN A 114 -11.82 -22.61 -7.46
N GLY A 115 -12.79 -22.26 -8.31
CA GLY A 115 -12.70 -21.17 -9.29
C GLY A 115 -12.90 -19.77 -8.70
N THR A 116 -13.14 -19.65 -7.39
CA THR A 116 -13.24 -18.35 -6.72
C THR A 116 -12.52 -18.41 -5.39
N SER A 117 -11.52 -17.54 -5.21
CA SER A 117 -10.82 -17.37 -3.93
C SER A 117 -11.35 -16.13 -3.24
N SER A 118 -12.06 -16.30 -2.12
CA SER A 118 -12.64 -15.21 -1.36
C SER A 118 -11.70 -14.75 -0.25
N ASP A 119 -11.55 -13.42 -0.11
CA ASP A 119 -10.68 -12.75 0.87
C ASP A 119 -9.27 -13.38 1.01
N PRO A 120 -8.52 -13.59 -0.10
CA PRO A 120 -7.20 -14.22 -0.01
C PRO A 120 -6.15 -13.29 0.64
N ILE A 121 -6.47 -12.02 0.90
CA ILE A 121 -5.57 -11.06 1.57
C ILE A 121 -5.87 -11.08 3.07
N ASN A 122 -4.85 -11.35 3.89
CA ASN A 122 -5.01 -11.42 5.34
C ASN A 122 -5.25 -10.03 5.94
N LYS A 123 -6.16 -10.00 6.92
CA LYS A 123 -6.41 -8.86 7.80
C LYS A 123 -5.33 -8.79 8.86
N GLY A 124 -4.97 -7.59 9.31
CA GLY A 124 -3.89 -7.42 10.27
C GLY A 124 -3.94 -6.10 11.02
N VAL A 125 -3.07 -6.00 12.03
CA VAL A 125 -2.86 -4.77 12.80
C VAL A 125 -1.42 -4.34 12.64
N VAL A 126 -1.22 -3.05 12.37
CA VAL A 126 0.07 -2.44 12.14
C VAL A 126 0.34 -1.45 13.27
N PRO A 127 1.22 -1.78 14.23
CA PRO A 127 1.62 -0.84 15.26
C PRO A 127 2.61 0.18 14.69
N SER A 128 2.57 1.39 15.21
CA SER A 128 3.54 2.44 14.96
C SER A 128 3.73 3.30 16.19
N GLY A 129 4.91 3.88 16.34
CA GLY A 129 5.17 4.79 17.44
C GLY A 129 6.44 5.59 17.21
N ALA A 130 6.57 6.69 17.93
CA ALA A 130 7.75 7.52 17.88
C ALA A 130 7.96 8.24 19.21
N ILE A 131 9.21 8.51 19.54
CA ILE A 131 9.62 9.31 20.69
C ILE A 131 10.54 10.43 20.21
N ALA A 132 10.44 11.60 20.82
CA ALA A 132 11.29 12.73 20.54
C ALA A 132 11.70 13.43 21.83
N TYR A 133 12.94 13.88 21.90
CA TYR A 133 13.50 14.52 23.07
C TYR A 133 14.45 15.68 22.68
N PRO A 134 14.29 16.88 23.25
CA PRO A 134 15.21 17.98 23.04
C PRO A 134 16.51 17.75 23.84
N LEU A 135 17.65 17.64 23.15
CA LEU A 135 18.96 17.60 23.80
C LEU A 135 19.44 19.00 24.21
N THR A 136 19.12 20.00 23.39
CA THR A 136 19.43 21.42 23.62
C THR A 136 18.32 22.28 23.01
N ASP A 137 18.39 23.61 23.18
CA ASP A 137 17.46 24.55 22.53
C ASP A 137 17.46 24.53 20.99
N ARG A 138 18.42 23.83 20.38
CA ARG A 138 18.60 23.77 18.92
C ARG A 138 18.68 22.37 18.34
N ILE A 139 18.82 21.35 19.19
CA ILE A 139 19.03 19.96 18.78
C ILE A 139 17.98 19.10 19.48
N ALA A 140 17.17 18.42 18.69
CA ALA A 140 16.28 17.38 19.13
C ALA A 140 16.68 16.06 18.47
N ILE A 141 16.48 14.97 19.19
CA ILE A 141 16.62 13.60 18.67
C ILE A 141 15.26 12.92 18.74
N GLY A 142 15.03 11.96 17.87
CA GLY A 142 13.84 11.14 17.96
C GLY A 142 14.08 9.77 17.37
N VAL A 143 13.22 8.83 17.71
CA VAL A 143 13.21 7.52 17.09
C VAL A 143 11.78 7.19 16.71
N ALA A 144 11.57 6.81 15.45
CA ALA A 144 10.30 6.28 14.97
C ALA A 144 10.44 4.78 14.69
N VAL A 145 9.45 4.01 15.10
CA VAL A 145 9.33 2.58 14.82
C VAL A 145 8.02 2.32 14.11
N THR A 146 8.10 1.82 12.88
CA THR A 146 6.92 1.66 12.04
C THR A 146 7.01 0.43 11.12
N SER A 147 6.03 0.24 10.24
CA SER A 147 6.00 -0.84 9.25
C SER A 147 5.54 -0.28 7.90
N PRO A 148 6.46 0.27 7.08
CA PRO A 148 6.09 0.90 5.82
C PRO A 148 5.66 -0.08 4.73
N PHE A 149 5.98 -1.38 4.86
CA PHE A 149 5.58 -2.38 3.88
C PHE A 149 5.08 -3.65 4.58
N SER A 150 3.84 -4.04 4.31
CA SER A 150 3.30 -5.30 4.78
C SER A 150 2.19 -5.80 3.86
N PHE A 151 2.28 -7.07 3.49
CA PHE A 151 1.32 -7.72 2.62
C PHE A 151 1.32 -9.20 2.93
N THR A 152 0.14 -9.81 3.06
CA THR A 152 0.05 -11.27 3.20
C THR A 152 -1.14 -11.78 2.42
N THR A 153 -0.89 -12.68 1.48
CA THR A 153 -1.93 -13.46 0.80
C THR A 153 -1.83 -14.91 1.20
N ASN A 154 -2.98 -15.58 1.28
CA ASN A 154 -3.10 -16.98 1.59
C ASN A 154 -4.26 -17.57 0.79
N TYR A 155 -3.95 -18.16 -0.36
CA TYR A 155 -4.92 -18.89 -1.17
C TYR A 155 -5.17 -20.27 -0.57
N GLU A 156 -6.36 -20.83 -0.79
CA GLU A 156 -6.65 -22.19 -0.37
C GLU A 156 -5.81 -23.19 -1.16
N ALA A 157 -5.38 -24.28 -0.52
CA ALA A 157 -4.62 -25.34 -1.18
C ALA A 157 -5.36 -25.99 -2.35
N ASN A 158 -6.69 -25.82 -2.45
CA ASN A 158 -7.56 -26.25 -3.55
C ASN A 158 -7.97 -25.08 -4.50
N SER A 159 -7.44 -23.87 -4.35
CA SER A 159 -7.69 -22.70 -5.23
C SER A 159 -7.08 -22.87 -6.64
N TRP A 160 -7.79 -22.43 -7.68
CA TRP A 160 -7.26 -22.38 -9.05
C TRP A 160 -5.90 -21.65 -9.14
N ALA A 161 -5.64 -20.68 -8.26
CA ALA A 161 -4.44 -19.86 -8.27
C ALA A 161 -3.17 -20.59 -7.78
N ARG A 162 -3.26 -21.83 -7.26
CA ARG A 162 -2.16 -22.55 -6.58
C ARG A 162 -0.83 -22.64 -7.33
N TYR A 163 -0.87 -22.59 -8.66
CA TYR A 163 0.33 -22.68 -9.51
C TYR A 163 1.02 -21.33 -9.71
N SER A 164 0.38 -20.24 -9.29
CA SER A 164 0.87 -18.86 -9.38
C SER A 164 1.04 -18.22 -8.01
N ALA A 165 0.14 -18.51 -7.07
CA ALA A 165 0.19 -18.02 -5.71
C ALA A 165 -0.47 -19.01 -4.74
N ASP A 166 0.20 -19.26 -3.62
CA ASP A 166 -0.33 -19.99 -2.47
C ASP A 166 -0.29 -19.05 -1.26
N LYS A 167 0.83 -19.03 -0.54
CA LYS A 167 1.09 -18.09 0.54
C LYS A 167 2.23 -17.14 0.22
N THR A 168 1.95 -15.84 0.24
CA THR A 168 2.96 -14.79 0.11
C THR A 168 2.92 -13.93 1.36
N ARG A 169 4.08 -13.62 1.94
CA ARG A 169 4.18 -12.80 3.15
C ARG A 169 5.35 -11.84 3.05
N LEU A 170 5.05 -10.55 3.17
CA LEU A 170 5.98 -9.46 3.38
C LEU A 170 5.60 -8.75 4.68
N ARG A 171 6.58 -8.51 5.55
CA ARG A 171 6.41 -7.73 6.76
C ARG A 171 7.72 -7.01 7.04
N THR A 172 7.67 -5.69 7.15
CA THR A 172 8.83 -4.90 7.55
C THR A 172 8.66 -4.34 8.95
N ILE A 173 9.79 -4.08 9.59
CA ILE A 173 9.88 -3.23 10.78
C ILE A 173 10.95 -2.22 10.43
N ASP A 174 10.58 -0.95 10.45
CA ASP A 174 11.46 0.17 10.18
C ASP A 174 11.75 0.89 11.50
N ILE A 175 13.03 1.24 11.70
CA ILE A 175 13.51 1.92 12.89
C ILE A 175 14.36 3.09 12.41
N GLN A 176 13.82 4.29 12.53
CA GLN A 176 14.45 5.53 12.07
C GLN A 176 14.91 6.38 13.27
N PRO A 177 16.21 6.61 13.44
CA PRO A 177 16.76 7.52 14.46
C PRO A 177 16.79 8.99 14.03
#